data_AF-A0A317KSP0-F1
#
_entry.id   AF-A0A317KSP0-F1
#
_cell.length_a   1.000
_cell.length_b   1.000
_cell.length_c   1.000
_cell.angle_alpha   90.00
_cell.angle_beta   90.00
_cell.angle_gamma   90.00
#
_symmetry.space_group_name_H-M   'P 1'
#
loop_
_entity.id
_entity.type
_entity.pdbx_description
1 polymer ?
#
loop_
_entity_poly.entity_id
_entity_poly.type
_entity_poly.pdbx_seq_one_letter_code
_entity_poly.pdbx_strand_id
1 'polypeptide(L)'
;MKLQSEVKQEVKNEAVKGLIMQFIGVLTALLPFLGVLGINLEWFNEDFIGGLEVVLFAVAALAINVYTIYKNHYSGKKAQQQNAELKSKGLK
;
A
#
# COMPACT_ATOMS: atom_id res chain seq x y z
N MET A 1 -1.84 -10.61 -22.15
CA MET A 1 -2.10 -11.04 -20.75
C MET A 1 -1.37 -10.17 -19.70
N LYS A 2 -0.10 -9.75 -19.91
CA LYS A 2 0.63 -8.80 -19.02
C LYS A 2 -0.09 -7.47 -18.77
N LEU A 3 -0.68 -6.89 -19.81
CA LEU A 3 -1.42 -5.63 -19.74
C LEU A 3 -2.58 -5.67 -18.71
N GLN A 4 -3.30 -6.79 -18.65
CA GLN A 4 -4.43 -6.96 -17.72
C GLN A 4 -3.98 -7.07 -16.25
N SER A 5 -2.82 -7.68 -15.99
CA SER A 5 -2.26 -7.74 -14.64
C SER A 5 -1.67 -6.40 -14.18
N GLU A 6 -1.07 -5.63 -15.09
CA GLU A 6 -0.51 -4.31 -14.80
C GLU A 6 -1.63 -3.31 -14.48
N VAL A 7 -2.66 -3.24 -15.33
CA VAL A 7 -3.85 -2.40 -15.10
C VAL A 7 -4.53 -2.74 -13.77
N LYS A 8 -4.65 -4.03 -13.43
CA LYS A 8 -5.24 -4.45 -12.14
C LYS A 8 -4.41 -4.02 -10.93
N GLN A 9 -3.09 -3.94 -11.06
CA GLN A 9 -2.22 -3.44 -9.98
C GLN A 9 -2.29 -1.92 -9.87
N GLU A 10 -2.33 -1.22 -10.99
CA GLU A 10 -2.50 0.23 -11.04
C GLU A 10 -3.80 0.66 -10.36
N VAL A 11 -4.94 0.04 -10.71
CA VAL A 11 -6.24 0.29 -10.07
C VAL A 11 -6.18 0.07 -8.55
N LYS A 12 -5.46 -0.96 -8.09
CA LYS A 12 -5.29 -1.21 -6.65
C LYS A 12 -4.44 -0.15 -5.97
N ASN A 13 -3.34 0.27 -6.61
CA ASN A 13 -2.48 1.31 -6.09
C ASN A 13 -3.22 2.65 -6.00
N GLU A 14 -4.04 2.98 -7.01
CA GLU A 14 -4.93 4.13 -6.99
C GLU A 14 -5.96 4.05 -5.86
N ALA A 15 -6.56 2.89 -5.65
CA ALA A 15 -7.50 2.70 -4.55
C ALA A 15 -6.84 2.91 -3.17
N VAL A 16 -5.62 2.39 -2.97
CA VAL A 16 -4.85 2.60 -1.73
C VAL A 16 -4.50 4.07 -1.55
N LYS A 17 -4.01 4.74 -2.61
CA LYS A 17 -3.72 6.17 -2.58
C LYS A 17 -4.99 6.99 -2.27
N GLY A 18 -6.10 6.66 -2.92
CA GLY A 18 -7.40 7.29 -2.70
C GLY A 18 -7.85 7.17 -1.25
N LEU A 19 -7.74 5.98 -0.65
CA LEU A 19 -8.06 5.75 0.75
C LEU A 19 -7.20 6.61 1.70
N ILE A 20 -5.89 6.67 1.46
CA ILE A 20 -4.97 7.51 2.24
C ILE A 20 -5.39 8.98 2.15
N MET A 21 -5.63 9.49 0.93
CA MET A 21 -6.04 10.89 0.72
C MET A 21 -7.39 11.21 1.37
N GLN A 22 -8.36 10.29 1.32
CA GLN A 22 -9.65 10.47 1.99
C GLN A 22 -9.49 10.55 3.50
N PHE A 23 -8.67 9.67 4.08
CA PHE A 23 -8.39 9.68 5.52
C PHE A 23 -7.71 10.98 5.96
N ILE A 24 -6.69 11.43 5.22
CA ILE A 24 -6.01 12.71 5.47
C ILE A 24 -6.95 13.90 5.27
N GLY A 25 -7.82 13.87 4.26
CA GLY A 25 -8.82 14.90 4.02
C GLY A 25 -9.79 15.06 5.19
N VAL A 26 -10.23 13.95 5.80
CA VAL A 26 -11.06 13.98 7.01
C VAL A 26 -10.32 14.64 8.17
N LEU A 27 -9.06 14.27 8.43
CA LEU A 27 -8.26 14.89 9.49
C LEU A 27 -8.02 16.37 9.25
N THR A 28 -7.75 16.75 8.00
CA THR A 28 -7.55 18.15 7.60
C THR A 28 -8.81 18.97 7.84
N ALA A 29 -9.99 18.45 7.49
CA ALA A 29 -11.26 19.11 7.74
C ALA A 29 -11.64 19.16 9.23
N LEU A 30 -11.18 18.18 10.01
CA LEU A 30 -11.42 18.13 11.45
C LEU A 30 -10.69 19.25 12.21
N LEU A 31 -9.54 19.68 11.72
CA LEU A 31 -8.71 20.70 12.37
C LEU A 31 -9.46 22.04 12.56
N PRO A 32 -10.04 22.69 11.52
CA PRO A 32 -10.85 23.89 11.70
C PRO A 32 -12.16 23.61 12.44
N PHE A 33 -12.75 22.41 12.29
CA PHE A 33 -13.97 22.03 13.02
C PHE A 33 -13.75 22.05 14.54
N LEU A 34 -12.65 21.46 15.02
CA LEU A 34 -12.29 21.49 16.43
C LEU A 34 -11.98 22.92 16.90
N GLY A 35 -11.32 23.72 16.06
CA GLY A 35 -11.08 25.14 16.34
C GLY A 35 -12.37 25.93 16.59
N VAL A 36 -13.41 25.70 15.79
CA VAL A 36 -14.74 26.33 15.99
C VAL A 36 -15.40 25.89 17.30
N LEU A 37 -15.15 24.66 17.74
CA LEU A 37 -15.63 24.16 19.04
C LEU A 37 -14.79 24.63 20.23
N GLY A 38 -13.74 25.42 20.00
CA GLY A 38 -12.79 25.86 21.03
C GLY A 38 -11.83 24.76 21.51
N ILE A 39 -11.80 23.61 20.83
CA ILE A 39 -10.91 22.50 21.15
C ILE A 39 -9.59 22.72 20.40
N ASN A 40 -8.52 23.02 21.14
CA ASN A 40 -7.20 23.23 20.58
C ASN A 40 -6.26 22.13 21.09
N LEU A 41 -5.80 21.27 20.19
CA LEU A 41 -4.87 20.19 20.49
C LEU A 41 -3.50 20.55 19.90
N GLU A 42 -2.49 20.74 20.75
CA GLU A 42 -1.15 21.17 20.32
C GLU A 42 -0.53 20.22 19.29
N TRP A 43 -0.75 18.92 19.45
CA TRP A 43 -0.21 17.88 18.57
C TRP A 43 -1.03 17.67 17.29
N PHE A 44 -2.27 18.16 17.20
CA PHE A 44 -3.13 17.98 16.03
C PHE A 44 -3.11 19.23 15.15
N ASN A 45 -2.08 19.31 14.33
CA ASN A 45 -1.78 20.45 13.47
C ASN A 45 -1.45 19.98 12.03
N GLU A 46 -1.20 20.93 11.12
CA GLU A 46 -0.89 20.63 9.72
C GLU A 46 0.37 19.75 9.57
N ASP A 47 1.41 20.01 10.37
CA ASP A 47 2.65 19.23 10.35
C ASP A 47 2.41 17.78 10.76
N PHE A 48 1.60 17.55 11.79
CA PHE A 48 1.22 16.22 12.23
C PHE A 48 0.45 15.47 11.13
N ILE A 49 -0.53 16.14 10.50
CA ILE A 49 -1.34 15.52 9.44
C ILE A 49 -0.48 15.18 8.23
N GLY A 50 0.39 16.10 7.79
CA GLY A 50 1.33 15.85 6.70
C GLY A 50 2.35 14.75 7.02
N GLY A 51 2.86 14.72 8.25
CA GLY A 51 3.73 13.64 8.72
C GLY A 51 3.02 12.27 8.70
N LEU A 52 1.75 12.24 9.10
CA LEU A 52 0.94 11.01 9.06
C LEU A 52 0.67 10.55 7.62
N GLU A 53 0.42 11.47 6.69
CA GLU A 53 0.30 11.16 5.26
C GLU A 53 1.54 10.44 4.73
N VAL A 54 2.73 10.98 5.01
CA VAL A 54 4.01 10.39 4.60
C VAL A 54 4.18 8.99 5.19
N VAL A 55 3.87 8.82 6.48
CA VAL A 55 3.96 7.50 7.15
C VAL A 55 3.02 6.49 6.50
N LEU A 56 1.78 6.86 6.19
CA LEU A 56 0.82 5.95 5.55
C LEU A 56 1.29 5.49 4.17
N PHE A 57 1.82 6.40 3.35
CA PHE A 57 2.39 6.04 2.06
C PHE A 57 3.63 5.15 2.20
N ALA A 58 4.50 5.45 3.16
CA ALA A 58 5.70 4.64 3.43
C ALA A 58 5.31 3.21 3.86
N VAL A 59 4.31 3.07 4.74
CA VAL A 59 3.79 1.76 5.18
C VAL A 59 3.18 0.99 4.02
N ALA A 60 2.39 1.64 3.15
CA ALA A 60 1.82 1.01 1.97
C ALA A 60 2.93 0.49 1.03
N ALA A 61 3.94 1.31 0.76
CA ALA A 61 5.08 0.93 -0.07
C ALA A 61 5.88 -0.23 0.56
N LEU A 62 6.09 -0.19 1.87
CA LEU A 62 6.77 -1.27 2.59
C LEU A 62 6.00 -2.59 2.50
N ALA A 63 4.67 -2.56 2.72
CA ALA A 63 3.82 -3.73 2.65
C ALA A 63 3.84 -4.39 1.25
N ILE A 64 3.78 -3.57 0.20
CA ILE A 64 3.89 -4.05 -1.20
C ILE A 64 5.23 -4.74 -1.43
N ASN A 65 6.33 -4.15 -0.96
CA ASN A 65 7.67 -4.72 -1.13
C ASN A 65 7.84 -6.02 -0.34
N VAL A 66 7.44 -6.05 0.93
CA VAL A 66 7.48 -7.26 1.76
C VAL A 66 6.67 -8.39 1.13
N TYR A 67 5.46 -8.09 0.65
CA TYR A 67 4.63 -9.07 -0.04
C TYR A 67 5.27 -9.62 -1.33
N THR A 68 5.93 -8.74 -2.08
CA THR A 68 6.65 -9.10 -3.31
C THR A 68 7.83 -10.01 -3.00
N ILE A 69 8.64 -9.65 -2.00
CA ILE A 69 9.76 -10.47 -1.53
C ILE A 69 9.25 -11.84 -1.08
N TYR A 70 8.21 -11.88 -0.25
CA TYR A 70 7.63 -13.14 0.23
C TYR A 70 7.21 -14.05 -0.93
N LYS A 71 6.52 -13.52 -1.95
CA LYS A 71 6.11 -14.30 -3.12
C LYS A 71 7.25 -14.77 -4.00
N ASN A 72 8.31 -13.97 -4.14
CA ASN A 72 9.46 -14.31 -4.97
C ASN A 72 10.37 -15.33 -4.27
N HIS A 73 10.59 -15.15 -2.97
CA HIS A 73 11.44 -16.01 -2.16
C HIS A 73 10.77 -17.36 -1.92
N TYR A 74 9.52 -17.34 -1.47
CA TYR A 74 8.70 -18.54 -1.35
C TYR A 74 7.96 -18.75 -2.65
N SER A 75 8.68 -19.29 -3.66
CA SER A 75 8.11 -19.74 -4.93
C SER A 75 6.78 -20.42 -4.64
N GLY A 76 5.66 -19.87 -5.13
CA GLY A 76 4.35 -20.44 -4.86
C GLY A 76 4.32 -21.92 -5.25
N LYS A 77 3.49 -22.75 -4.59
CA LYS A 77 3.41 -24.20 -4.85
C LYS A 77 3.38 -24.55 -6.34
N LYS A 78 2.68 -23.74 -7.15
CA LYS A 78 2.63 -23.87 -8.61
C LYS A 78 3.99 -23.67 -9.29
N ALA A 79 4.77 -22.67 -8.88
CA ALA A 79 6.12 -22.43 -9.41
C ALA A 79 7.10 -23.54 -8.98
N GLN A 80 6.96 -24.06 -7.75
CA GLN A 80 7.73 -25.23 -7.30
C GLN A 80 7.39 -26.48 -8.11
N GLN A 81 6.09 -26.75 -8.34
CA GLN A 81 5.62 -27.85 -9.18
C GLN A 81 6.12 -27.73 -10.62
N GLN A 82 6.05 -26.54 -11.22
CA GLN A 82 6.58 -26.29 -12.56
C GLN A 82 8.09 -26.51 -12.62
N ASN A 83 8.87 -26.03 -11.64
CA ASN A 83 10.31 -26.29 -11.60
C ASN A 83 10.62 -27.77 -11.42
N ALA A 84 9.87 -28.50 -10.59
CA ALA A 84 10.04 -29.93 -10.40
C ALA A 84 9.74 -30.71 -11.69
N GLU A 85 8.69 -30.32 -12.42
CA GLU A 85 8.31 -30.94 -13.69
C GLU A 85 9.28 -30.59 -14.83
N LEU A 86 9.84 -29.37 -14.85
CA LEU A 86 10.88 -28.99 -15.79
C LEU A 86 12.17 -29.78 -15.56
N LYS A 87 12.55 -29.98 -14.28
CA LYS A 87 13.70 -30.80 -13.91
C LYS A 87 13.49 -32.28 -14.27
N SER A 88 12.31 -32.84 -14.02
CA SER A 88 12.03 -34.25 -14.35
C SER A 88 12.05 -34.52 -15.85
N LYS A 89 11.74 -33.51 -16.68
CA LYS A 89 11.82 -33.56 -18.14
C LYS A 89 13.20 -33.20 -18.71
N GLY A 90 14.19 -32.86 -17.86
CA GLY A 90 15.53 -32.45 -18.30
C GLY A 90 15.57 -31.11 -19.05
N LEU A 91 14.53 -30.29 -18.90
CA LEU A 91 14.39 -28.98 -19.56
C LEU A 91 15.00 -27.84 -18.74
N LYS A 92 15.48 -28.14 -17.52
CA LYS A 92 16.08 -27.18 -16.58
C LYS A 92 16.92 -27.89 -15.52
#